data_AF-A0A914NWV2-F1
#
_entry.id   AF-A0A914NWV2-F1
#
_cell.length_a   1.000
_cell.length_b   1.000
_cell.length_c   1.000
_cell.angle_alpha   90.00
_cell.angle_beta   90.00
_cell.angle_gamma   90.00
#
_symmetry.space_group_name_H-M   'P 1'
#
loop_
_entity.id
_entity.type
_entity.pdbx_description
1 polymer ?
#
loop_
_entity_poly.entity_id
_entity_poly.type
_entity_poly.pdbx_seq_one_letter_code
_entity_poly.pdbx_strand_id
1 'polypeptide(L)'
;MYYYFNFLQLFILFNFLILFLNSQQHTSSIFERVKQSICQPIINLPLCENIPYNKTIYPNPFIEIDQINIQSQINHFKPLIHTKCSPNILLFVCSAFAPMCPDQMPQAITSCKSVCEEVYSDCIKIFNEFDFPWPPMLNCSRFPSPPTICMKPEPLNNKNIFSSNFNERMTSSMFFKIKYFLKIFSFSSLSTTKLPECPLDLVDLDPTDSTAKCAFRCEKT
;
A
#
# COMPACT_ATOMS: atom_id res chain seq x y z
N MET A 1 -66.75 16.00 12.49
CA MET A 1 -65.69 16.82 11.86
C MET A 1 -64.48 17.07 12.75
N TYR A 2 -64.64 17.42 14.04
CA TYR A 2 -63.53 17.72 14.96
C TYR A 2 -62.51 16.58 15.16
N TYR A 3 -62.99 15.33 15.23
CA TYR A 3 -62.12 14.15 15.33
C TYR A 3 -61.26 13.89 14.08
N TYR A 4 -61.80 14.17 12.90
CA TYR A 4 -61.08 14.00 11.63
C TYR A 4 -59.98 15.05 11.48
N PHE A 5 -60.25 16.29 11.91
CA PHE A 5 -59.28 17.37 11.91
C PHE A 5 -58.09 17.08 12.85
N ASN A 6 -58.35 16.57 14.04
CA ASN A 6 -57.28 16.17 14.99
C ASN A 6 -56.44 14.99 14.48
N PHE A 7 -57.06 14.02 13.82
CA PHE A 7 -56.34 12.86 13.26
C PHE A 7 -55.41 13.28 12.10
N LEU A 8 -55.87 14.18 11.23
CA LEU A 8 -55.06 14.73 10.14
C LEU A 8 -53.87 15.54 10.68
N GLN A 9 -54.08 16.31 11.75
CA GLN A 9 -53.02 17.07 12.42
C GLN A 9 -51.94 16.15 13.02
N LEU A 10 -52.35 15.09 13.72
CA LEU A 10 -51.45 14.10 14.31
C LEU A 10 -50.64 13.35 13.26
N PHE A 11 -51.28 12.98 12.13
CA PHE A 11 -50.59 12.32 11.02
C PHE A 11 -49.55 13.23 10.38
N ILE A 12 -49.87 14.51 10.17
CA ILE A 12 -48.92 15.50 9.64
C ILE A 12 -47.75 15.67 10.60
N LEU A 13 -47.99 15.82 11.91
CA LEU A 13 -46.94 15.93 12.91
C LEU A 13 -46.04 14.68 12.97
N PHE A 14 -46.62 13.48 12.84
CA PHE A 14 -45.87 12.23 12.81
C PHE A 14 -44.99 12.12 11.57
N ASN A 15 -45.49 12.51 10.39
CA ASN A 15 -44.70 12.54 9.17
C ASN A 15 -43.59 13.60 9.22
N PHE A 16 -43.86 14.78 9.79
CA PHE A 16 -42.82 15.78 10.04
C PHE A 16 -41.77 15.29 11.03
N LEU A 17 -42.17 14.57 12.09
CA LEU A 17 -41.24 13.95 13.03
C LEU A 17 -40.36 12.90 12.34
N ILE A 18 -40.94 12.04 11.48
CA ILE A 18 -40.19 11.05 10.69
C ILE A 18 -39.21 11.74 9.73
N LEU A 19 -39.64 12.79 9.02
CA LEU A 19 -38.77 13.56 8.14
C LEU A 19 -37.65 14.25 8.93
N PHE A 20 -37.94 14.76 10.13
CA PHE A 20 -36.95 15.36 11.01
C PHE A 20 -35.94 14.31 11.52
N LEU A 21 -36.40 13.14 11.95
CA LEU A 21 -35.55 12.03 12.37
C LEU A 21 -34.68 11.48 11.23
N ASN A 22 -35.20 11.46 9.99
CA ASN A 22 -34.43 11.07 8.80
C ASN A 22 -33.44 12.15 8.33
N SER A 23 -33.72 13.43 8.61
CA SER A 23 -32.81 14.54 8.25
C SER A 23 -31.54 14.61 9.10
N GLN A 24 -31.52 13.93 10.27
CA GLN A 24 -30.37 13.89 11.17
C GLN A 24 -29.28 12.87 10.77
N GLN A 25 -29.45 12.12 9.67
CA GLN A 25 -28.49 11.08 9.28
C GLN A 25 -27.39 11.51 8.29
N HIS A 26 -27.23 12.79 7.97
CA HIS A 26 -26.26 13.20 6.96
C HIS A 26 -25.49 14.48 7.25
N THR A 27 -24.74 14.50 8.35
CA THR A 27 -23.43 15.18 8.39
C THR A 27 -22.53 14.47 9.38
N SER A 28 -21.70 13.52 8.92
CA SER A 28 -20.51 13.13 9.68
C SER A 28 -19.66 14.39 9.87
N SER A 29 -19.53 14.83 11.11
CA SER A 29 -18.76 16.03 11.46
C SER A 29 -17.30 15.87 11.02
N ILE A 30 -16.55 16.97 10.87
CA ILE A 30 -15.08 16.92 10.70
C ILE A 30 -14.46 16.10 11.85
N PHE A 31 -15.06 16.19 13.04
CA PHE A 31 -14.72 15.41 14.24
C PHE A 31 -14.96 13.89 14.08
N GLU A 32 -15.93 13.48 13.25
CA GLU A 32 -16.17 12.08 12.87
C GLU A 32 -15.14 11.54 11.86
N ARG A 33 -14.47 12.41 11.09
CA ARG A 33 -13.29 12.01 10.28
C ARG A 33 -12.02 11.92 11.12
N VAL A 34 -11.95 12.67 12.23
CA VAL A 34 -10.88 12.54 13.25
C VAL A 34 -11.10 11.30 14.14
N LYS A 35 -12.31 10.75 14.15
CA LYS A 35 -12.63 9.40 14.63
C LYS A 35 -12.23 8.41 13.53
N GLN A 36 -11.10 7.72 13.54
CA GLN A 36 -10.23 7.36 14.64
C GLN A 36 -8.95 6.83 13.99
N SER A 37 -7.92 7.66 13.80
CA SER A 37 -6.60 7.16 13.45
C SER A 37 -5.99 6.54 14.70
N ILE A 38 -6.30 5.26 14.95
CA ILE A 38 -5.94 4.58 16.19
C ILE A 38 -4.52 4.04 16.06
N CYS A 39 -3.67 4.35 17.05
CA CYS A 39 -2.42 3.64 17.22
C CYS A 39 -2.74 2.16 17.50
N GLN A 40 -2.39 1.29 16.56
CA GLN A 40 -2.58 -0.15 16.68
C GLN A 40 -1.24 -0.88 16.60
N PRO A 41 -1.11 -2.06 17.24
CA PRO A 41 0.09 -2.86 17.13
C PRO A 41 0.33 -3.33 15.69
N ILE A 42 1.61 -3.48 15.31
CA ILE A 42 2.03 -4.03 14.02
C ILE A 42 1.84 -5.56 14.04
N ILE A 43 0.61 -6.04 13.87
CA ILE A 43 0.29 -7.49 13.90
C ILE A 43 0.27 -8.10 12.49
N ASN A 44 -0.17 -7.33 11.49
CA ASN A 44 -0.42 -7.85 10.13
C ASN A 44 0.74 -7.60 9.15
N LEU A 45 1.94 -7.27 9.65
CA LEU A 45 3.13 -6.99 8.83
C LEU A 45 4.37 -7.76 9.34
N PRO A 46 4.50 -9.06 9.07
CA PRO A 46 5.62 -9.89 9.53
C PRO A 46 7.00 -9.36 9.13
N LEU A 47 7.10 -8.65 7.99
CA LEU A 47 8.35 -8.01 7.56
C LEU A 47 8.81 -6.90 8.52
N CYS A 48 7.89 -6.29 9.26
CA CYS A 48 8.12 -5.12 10.11
C CYS A 48 7.96 -5.41 11.61
N GLU A 49 7.95 -6.68 12.01
CA GLU A 49 7.79 -7.07 13.43
C GLU A 49 9.01 -6.68 14.29
N ASN A 50 10.21 -6.65 13.69
CA ASN A 50 11.49 -6.44 14.38
C ASN A 50 12.12 -5.08 14.07
N ILE A 51 11.33 -4.00 14.13
CA ILE A 51 11.81 -2.63 13.98
C ILE A 51 11.73 -1.88 15.34
N PRO A 52 12.33 -0.69 15.49
CA PRO A 52 12.47 0.00 16.79
C PRO A 52 11.16 0.50 17.42
N TYR A 53 10.01 0.24 16.79
CA TYR A 53 8.69 0.59 17.30
C TYR A 53 7.68 -0.52 16.95
N ASN A 54 6.62 -0.63 17.76
CA ASN A 54 5.64 -1.72 17.66
C ASN A 54 4.20 -1.24 17.39
N LYS A 55 3.97 0.08 17.34
CA LYS A 55 2.66 0.69 17.08
C LYS A 55 2.70 1.53 15.81
N THR A 56 1.68 1.36 14.97
CA THR A 56 1.45 2.11 13.74
C THR A 56 0.09 2.78 13.76
N ILE A 57 -0.08 3.81 12.96
CA ILE A 57 -1.38 4.44 12.74
C ILE A 57 -2.11 3.78 11.56
N TYR A 58 -3.45 3.72 11.62
CA TYR A 58 -4.27 3.25 10.50
C TYR A 58 -5.52 4.11 10.31
N PRO A 59 -5.90 4.47 9.06
CA PRO A 59 -5.15 4.22 7.83
C PRO A 59 -3.79 4.94 7.82
N ASN A 60 -2.80 4.43 7.06
CA ASN A 60 -1.51 5.09 6.93
C ASN A 60 -1.70 6.42 6.16
N PRO A 61 -1.38 7.58 6.75
CA PRO A 61 -1.64 8.88 6.12
C PRO A 61 -0.70 9.22 4.95
N PHE A 62 0.39 8.46 4.74
CA PHE A 62 1.38 8.74 3.70
C PHE A 62 1.12 8.01 2.37
N ILE A 63 0.13 7.11 2.34
CA ILE A 63 -0.22 6.30 1.17
C ILE A 63 -1.75 6.32 0.96
N GLU A 64 -2.18 6.37 -0.30
CA GLU A 64 -3.59 6.19 -0.66
C GLU A 64 -3.89 4.69 -0.66
N ILE A 65 -4.76 4.23 0.25
CA ILE A 65 -5.11 2.80 0.42
C ILE A 65 -6.52 2.58 -0.11
N ASP A 66 -6.78 2.97 -1.36
CA ASP A 66 -8.16 2.89 -1.82
C ASP A 66 -8.61 1.47 -2.13
N GLN A 67 -7.72 0.49 -2.41
CA GLN A 67 -8.17 -0.87 -2.82
C GLN A 67 -7.26 -2.06 -2.46
N ILE A 68 -6.07 -1.88 -1.85
CA ILE A 68 -5.09 -2.98 -1.70
C ILE A 68 -4.62 -3.14 -0.24
N ASN A 69 -4.54 -4.39 0.22
CA ASN A 69 -3.98 -4.75 1.53
C ASN A 69 -2.52 -4.25 1.66
N ILE A 70 -2.21 -3.44 2.69
CA ILE A 70 -0.85 -2.93 2.98
C ILE A 70 0.18 -4.06 3.03
N GLN A 71 -0.22 -5.23 3.56
CA GLN A 71 0.64 -6.41 3.61
C GLN A 71 1.03 -6.91 2.22
N SER A 72 0.12 -6.84 1.24
CA SER A 72 0.44 -7.18 -0.15
C SER A 72 1.45 -6.19 -0.73
N GLN A 73 1.23 -4.89 -0.52
CA GLN A 73 2.13 -3.84 -1.02
C GLN A 73 3.55 -3.98 -0.47
N ILE A 74 3.70 -4.13 0.85
CA ILE A 74 5.03 -4.23 1.45
C ILE A 74 5.78 -5.51 1.03
N ASN A 75 5.06 -6.60 0.75
CA ASN A 75 5.67 -7.85 0.28
C ASN A 75 6.38 -7.69 -1.07
N HIS A 76 5.96 -6.74 -1.92
CA HIS A 76 6.67 -6.42 -3.17
C HIS A 76 8.07 -5.84 -2.91
N PHE A 77 8.30 -5.27 -1.73
CA PHE A 77 9.60 -4.73 -1.32
C PHE A 77 10.48 -5.75 -0.58
N LYS A 78 9.98 -6.97 -0.31
CA LYS A 78 10.76 -8.04 0.31
C LYS A 78 12.09 -8.32 -0.42
N PRO A 79 12.13 -8.42 -1.77
CA PRO A 79 13.40 -8.59 -2.49
C PRO A 79 14.37 -7.44 -2.22
N LEU A 80 13.90 -6.18 -2.25
CA LEU A 80 14.75 -5.02 -1.98
C LEU A 80 15.31 -5.06 -0.55
N ILE A 81 14.46 -5.31 0.46
CA ILE A 81 14.88 -5.43 1.87
C ILE A 81 15.93 -6.54 2.03
N HIS A 82 15.75 -7.67 1.34
CA HIS A 82 16.68 -8.80 1.39
C HIS A 82 18.05 -8.51 0.77
N THR A 83 18.17 -7.53 -0.14
CA THR A 83 19.47 -7.12 -0.67
C THR A 83 20.38 -6.52 0.41
N LYS A 84 19.79 -5.96 1.47
CA LYS A 84 20.51 -5.26 2.56
C LYS A 84 21.49 -4.21 2.01
N CYS A 85 21.13 -3.56 0.90
CA CYS A 85 21.95 -2.53 0.26
C CYS A 85 22.30 -1.36 1.19
N SER A 86 21.39 -1.01 2.11
CA SER A 86 21.60 0.00 3.15
C SER A 86 21.32 -0.61 4.53
N PRO A 87 22.02 -0.21 5.61
CA PRO A 87 21.67 -0.60 6.97
C PRO A 87 20.26 -0.14 7.37
N ASN A 88 19.75 0.90 6.72
CA ASN A 88 18.49 1.55 7.05
C ASN A 88 17.31 1.10 6.18
N ILE A 89 17.53 0.19 5.22
CA ILE A 89 16.49 -0.19 4.24
C ILE A 89 15.22 -0.75 4.89
N LEU A 90 15.36 -1.62 5.89
CA LEU A 90 14.23 -2.23 6.58
C LEU A 90 13.41 -1.17 7.32
N LEU A 91 14.07 -0.34 8.13
CA LEU A 91 13.43 0.74 8.87
C LEU A 91 12.73 1.72 7.92
N PHE A 92 13.42 2.12 6.85
CA PHE A 92 12.91 3.07 5.89
C PHE A 92 11.64 2.56 5.21
N VAL A 93 11.68 1.35 4.62
CA VAL A 93 10.51 0.76 3.95
C VAL A 93 9.37 0.56 4.95
N CYS A 94 9.64 0.00 6.13
CA CYS A 94 8.60 -0.18 7.15
C CYS A 94 7.98 1.16 7.59
N SER A 95 8.76 2.22 7.77
CA SER A 95 8.24 3.54 8.16
C SER A 95 7.40 4.24 7.09
N ALA A 96 7.57 3.86 5.82
CA ALA A 96 6.75 4.36 4.72
C ALA A 96 5.37 3.69 4.69
N PHE A 97 5.29 2.38 4.99
CA PHE A 97 4.06 1.58 4.95
C PHE A 97 3.33 1.48 6.29
N ALA A 98 4.05 1.55 7.40
CA ALA A 98 3.57 1.45 8.78
C ALA A 98 4.31 2.47 9.66
N PRO A 99 4.03 3.77 9.50
CA PRO A 99 4.71 4.82 10.25
C PRO A 99 4.45 4.69 11.77
N MET A 100 5.42 5.11 12.57
CA MET A 100 5.35 5.07 14.02
C MET A 100 4.17 5.90 14.54
N CYS A 101 3.43 5.35 15.50
CA CYS A 101 2.36 6.04 16.21
C CYS A 101 2.77 6.27 17.67
N PRO A 102 3.17 7.49 18.06
CA PRO A 102 3.53 7.78 19.45
C PRO A 102 2.27 7.90 20.31
N ASP A 103 2.24 7.26 21.47
CA ASP A 103 1.08 7.32 22.39
C ASP A 103 0.73 8.76 22.83
N GLN A 104 1.70 9.66 22.82
CA GLN A 104 1.58 11.04 23.29
C GLN A 104 1.41 12.07 22.16
N MET A 105 1.38 11.64 20.89
CA MET A 105 1.34 12.55 19.75
C MET A 105 0.31 12.07 18.73
N PRO A 106 -0.62 12.96 18.28
CA PRO A 106 -1.66 12.57 17.34
C PRO A 106 -1.13 12.32 15.91
N GLN A 107 0.15 12.59 15.65
CA GLN A 107 0.76 12.56 14.33
C GLN A 107 1.64 11.32 14.14
N ALA A 108 1.47 10.68 13.00
CA ALA A 108 2.34 9.60 12.54
C ALA A 108 3.75 10.11 12.23
N ILE A 109 4.77 9.37 12.64
CA ILE A 109 6.17 9.70 12.40
C ILE A 109 6.75 8.68 11.40
N THR A 110 7.31 9.20 10.30
CA THR A 110 8.03 8.41 9.27
C THR A 110 9.51 8.76 9.25
N SER A 111 10.32 8.09 8.43
CA SER A 111 11.74 8.42 8.25
C SER A 111 11.95 9.86 7.74
N CYS A 112 13.04 10.48 8.15
CA CYS A 112 13.43 11.77 7.59
C CYS A 112 13.88 11.65 6.13
N LYS A 113 13.75 12.75 5.37
CA LYS A 113 14.26 12.88 4.00
C LYS A 113 15.73 12.46 3.87
N SER A 114 16.58 12.85 4.84
CA SER A 114 17.99 12.47 4.84
C SER A 114 18.23 10.96 4.90
N VAL A 115 17.36 10.22 5.61
CA VAL A 115 17.45 8.75 5.69
C VAL A 115 17.02 8.13 4.35
N CYS A 116 15.99 8.69 3.70
CA CYS A 116 15.61 8.28 2.36
C CYS A 116 16.75 8.47 1.35
N GLU A 117 17.40 9.64 1.37
CA GLU A 117 18.49 9.97 0.44
C GLU A 117 19.69 9.03 0.61
N GLU A 118 20.01 8.67 1.86
CA GLU A 118 21.03 7.66 2.19
C GLU A 118 20.66 6.29 1.59
N VAL A 119 19.45 5.79 1.89
CA VAL A 119 18.97 4.50 1.38
C VAL A 119 18.89 4.50 -0.15
N TYR A 120 18.45 5.60 -0.77
CA TYR A 120 18.42 5.76 -2.22
C TYR A 120 19.84 5.63 -2.80
N SER A 121 20.79 6.40 -2.27
CA SER A 121 22.19 6.38 -2.72
C SER A 121 22.81 4.98 -2.63
N ASP A 122 22.54 4.26 -1.54
CA ASP A 122 23.03 2.91 -1.30
C ASP A 122 22.43 1.86 -2.25
N CYS A 123 21.13 1.98 -2.54
CA CYS A 123 20.35 0.95 -3.21
C CYS A 123 20.13 1.18 -4.71
N ILE A 124 20.28 2.41 -5.21
CA ILE A 124 19.95 2.78 -6.60
C ILE A 124 20.73 1.98 -7.66
N LYS A 125 21.94 1.52 -7.32
CA LYS A 125 22.75 0.67 -8.23
C LYS A 125 22.03 -0.61 -8.64
N ILE A 126 21.28 -1.21 -7.72
CA ILE A 126 20.50 -2.44 -7.97
C ILE A 126 19.37 -2.14 -8.96
N PHE A 127 18.68 -1.02 -8.78
CA PHE A 127 17.61 -0.58 -9.68
C PHE A 127 18.14 -0.31 -11.09
N ASN A 128 19.27 0.40 -11.19
CA ASN A 128 19.91 0.70 -12.47
C ASN A 128 20.42 -0.56 -13.19
N GLU A 129 20.92 -1.57 -12.47
CA GLU A 129 21.39 -2.84 -13.07
C GLU A 129 20.26 -3.62 -13.76
N PHE A 130 19.03 -3.47 -13.28
CA PHE A 130 17.85 -4.14 -13.82
C PHE A 130 16.90 -3.22 -14.59
N ASP A 131 17.32 -1.99 -14.88
CA ASP A 131 16.51 -0.98 -15.56
C ASP A 131 15.14 -0.74 -14.88
N PHE A 132 15.08 -0.86 -13.55
CA PHE A 132 13.87 -0.55 -12.78
C PHE A 132 13.90 0.89 -12.26
N PRO A 133 12.77 1.61 -12.35
CA PRO A 133 12.66 2.92 -11.75
C PRO A 133 12.62 2.81 -10.22
N TRP A 134 13.11 3.85 -9.54
CA TRP A 134 12.93 3.97 -8.10
C TRP A 134 11.43 4.09 -7.76
N PRO A 135 10.90 3.33 -6.78
CA PRO A 135 9.47 3.30 -6.52
C PRO A 135 8.91 4.66 -6.08
N PRO A 136 7.78 5.13 -6.64
CA PRO A 136 7.20 6.44 -6.28
C PRO A 136 6.83 6.58 -4.81
N MET A 137 6.45 5.48 -4.15
CA MET A 137 6.16 5.41 -2.71
C MET A 137 7.39 5.71 -1.85
N LEU A 138 8.59 5.46 -2.37
CA LEU A 138 9.87 5.67 -1.69
C LEU A 138 10.59 6.94 -2.18
N ASN A 139 9.93 7.81 -2.97
CA ASN A 139 10.53 9.06 -3.43
C ASN A 139 10.83 9.98 -2.24
N CYS A 140 12.08 10.42 -2.10
CA CYS A 140 12.54 11.22 -0.97
C CYS A 140 11.83 12.58 -0.82
N SER A 141 11.20 13.08 -1.87
CA SER A 141 10.37 14.30 -1.80
C SER A 141 9.10 14.12 -0.96
N ARG A 142 8.67 12.88 -0.68
CA ARG A 142 7.51 12.57 0.17
C ARG A 142 7.84 12.56 1.65
N PHE A 143 9.13 12.58 2.01
CA PHE A 143 9.57 12.45 3.39
C PHE A 143 9.88 13.82 4.00
N PRO A 144 9.55 14.02 5.28
CA PRO A 144 9.74 15.29 5.98
C PRO A 144 11.22 15.66 6.16
N SER A 145 11.49 16.96 6.09
CA SER A 145 12.72 17.60 6.55
C SER A 145 12.45 18.45 7.80
N PRO A 146 13.47 18.76 8.61
CA PRO A 146 13.35 19.74 9.69
C PRO A 146 12.71 21.05 9.19
N PRO A 147 11.80 21.68 9.97
CA PRO A 147 11.50 21.43 11.38
C PRO A 147 10.46 20.32 11.65
N THR A 148 9.93 19.68 10.61
CA THR A 148 8.93 18.62 10.77
C THR A 148 9.56 17.40 11.46
N ILE A 149 8.88 16.87 12.49
CA ILE A 149 9.37 15.72 13.27
C ILE A 149 9.41 14.47 12.38
N CYS A 150 10.53 13.75 12.44
CA CYS A 150 10.78 12.54 11.66
C CYS A 150 11.84 11.66 12.34
N MET A 151 11.89 10.38 11.97
CA MET A 151 12.81 9.41 12.55
C MET A 151 14.14 9.39 11.80
N LYS A 152 15.25 9.45 12.55
CA LYS A 152 16.58 9.07 12.10
C LYS A 152 17.04 7.86 12.93
N PRO A 153 17.56 6.80 12.32
CA PRO A 153 18.18 5.71 13.06
C PRO A 153 19.38 6.23 13.84
N GLU A 154 19.54 5.77 15.07
CA GLU A 154 20.74 6.09 15.85
C GLU A 154 21.98 5.45 15.19
N PRO A 155 23.14 6.12 15.20
CA PRO A 155 24.37 5.52 14.71
C PRO A 155 24.71 4.29 15.56
N LEU A 156 24.64 3.12 14.92
CA LEU A 156 24.95 1.84 15.56
C LEU A 156 26.42 1.80 15.96
N ASN A 157 26.71 2.04 17.24
CA ASN A 157 28.01 1.67 17.84
C ASN A 157 28.21 0.15 17.90
N ASN A 158 27.22 -0.66 17.51
CA ASN A 158 27.32 -2.11 17.45
C ASN A 158 26.49 -2.67 16.27
N LYS A 159 27.15 -3.16 15.22
CA LYS A 159 26.57 -3.62 13.94
C LYS A 159 25.63 -4.84 14.03
N ASN A 160 25.29 -5.31 15.23
CA ASN A 160 24.65 -6.60 15.45
C ASN A 160 23.15 -6.53 15.82
N ILE A 161 22.53 -5.34 15.89
CA ILE A 161 21.15 -5.21 16.41
C ILE A 161 20.07 -5.33 15.33
N PHE A 162 20.34 -5.00 14.06
CA PHE A 162 19.37 -5.17 12.95
C PHE A 162 19.53 -6.47 12.15
N SER A 163 20.30 -7.41 12.69
CA SER A 163 20.42 -8.77 12.16
C SER A 163 19.42 -9.71 12.84
N SER A 164 18.15 -9.31 12.94
CA SER A 164 17.10 -10.20 13.45
C SER A 164 16.62 -11.13 12.32
N ASN A 165 17.27 -12.29 12.22
CA ASN A 165 16.70 -13.55 11.72
C ASN A 165 15.93 -13.56 10.38
N PHE A 166 16.37 -12.81 9.37
CA PHE A 166 16.09 -13.18 7.97
C PHE A 166 17.26 -14.01 7.43
N ASN A 167 17.19 -15.33 7.65
CA ASN A 167 18.12 -16.33 7.10
C ASN A 167 17.70 -16.76 5.69
N GLU A 168 17.58 -15.81 4.78
CA GLU A 168 17.69 -16.09 3.34
C GLU A 168 18.70 -15.11 2.77
N ARG A 169 19.97 -15.53 2.72
CA ARG A 169 20.92 -14.89 1.83
C ARG A 169 20.38 -15.06 0.41
N MET A 170 20.14 -13.96 -0.30
CA MET A 170 19.92 -14.04 -1.75
C MET A 170 21.11 -14.77 -2.35
N THR A 171 20.87 -15.98 -2.85
CA THR A 171 21.84 -16.68 -3.66
C THR A 171 21.92 -15.99 -5.02
N SER A 172 23.05 -16.14 -5.71
CA SER A 172 23.15 -15.70 -7.11
C SER A 172 21.98 -16.23 -7.96
N SER A 173 21.47 -17.44 -7.67
CA SER A 173 20.31 -18.01 -8.36
C SER A 173 18.98 -17.31 -8.01
N MET A 174 18.80 -16.78 -6.80
CA MET A 174 17.67 -15.90 -6.46
C MET A 174 17.76 -14.56 -7.22
N PHE A 175 18.96 -14.00 -7.38
CA PHE A 175 19.22 -12.82 -8.22
C PHE A 175 18.81 -13.06 -9.69
N PHE A 176 19.18 -14.22 -10.25
CA PHE A 176 18.77 -14.61 -11.61
C PHE A 176 17.26 -14.91 -11.73
N LYS A 177 16.63 -15.52 -10.72
CA LYS A 177 15.17 -15.73 -10.69
C LYS A 177 14.40 -14.42 -10.56
N ILE A 178 14.90 -13.47 -9.78
CA ILE A 178 14.34 -12.10 -9.67
C ILE A 178 14.53 -11.36 -10.98
N LYS A 179 15.71 -11.44 -11.60
CA LYS A 179 15.98 -10.93 -12.95
C LYS A 179 15.00 -11.49 -13.98
N TYR A 180 14.65 -12.78 -13.89
CA TYR A 180 13.69 -13.42 -14.78
C TYR A 180 12.23 -13.04 -14.47
N PHE A 181 11.85 -13.02 -13.19
CA PHE A 181 10.51 -12.71 -12.72
C PHE A 181 10.15 -11.23 -12.93
N LEU A 182 11.02 -10.29 -12.52
CA LEU A 182 10.78 -8.88 -12.72
C LEU A 182 10.79 -8.50 -14.21
N LYS A 183 11.57 -9.19 -15.05
CA LYS A 183 11.53 -9.04 -16.51
C LYS A 183 10.23 -9.56 -17.13
N ILE A 184 9.54 -10.51 -16.49
CA ILE A 184 8.18 -10.94 -16.86
C ILE A 184 7.14 -9.88 -16.44
N PHE A 185 7.29 -9.25 -15.27
CA PHE A 185 6.33 -8.27 -14.75
C PHE A 185 6.50 -6.84 -15.32
N SER A 186 7.69 -6.47 -15.82
CA SER A 186 7.93 -5.17 -16.45
C SER A 186 7.47 -5.08 -17.91
N PHE A 187 6.99 -6.18 -18.50
CA PHE A 187 6.22 -6.14 -19.75
C PHE A 187 4.77 -5.72 -19.51
N SER A 188 4.59 -4.52 -18.93
CA SER A 188 3.30 -3.82 -18.94
C SER A 188 3.50 -2.33 -19.25
N SER A 189 4.12 -2.04 -20.39
CA SER A 189 3.77 -0.88 -21.24
C SER A 189 4.49 -0.94 -22.60
N LEU A 190 3.82 -1.60 -23.54
CA LEU A 190 3.70 -1.33 -24.98
C LEU A 190 4.97 -0.99 -25.81
N SER A 191 5.49 -2.00 -26.52
CA SER A 191 5.92 -1.84 -27.92
C SER A 191 5.77 -3.15 -28.69
N THR A 192 4.70 -3.20 -29.50
CA THR A 192 4.46 -4.02 -30.71
C THR A 192 5.38 -5.20 -31.03
N THR A 193 4.97 -6.43 -30.67
CA THR A 193 5.18 -7.63 -31.50
C THR A 193 4.10 -8.68 -31.19
N LYS A 194 3.23 -8.95 -32.17
CA LYS A 194 2.36 -10.14 -32.38
C LYS A 194 1.92 -10.95 -31.13
N LEU A 195 0.63 -10.93 -30.81
CA LEU A 195 0.00 -11.88 -29.90
C LEU A 195 0.05 -13.30 -30.51
N PRO A 196 0.58 -14.33 -29.84
CA PRO A 196 0.44 -15.71 -30.29
C PRO A 196 -0.65 -16.43 -29.48
N GLU A 197 -1.73 -16.78 -30.18
CA GLU A 197 -2.73 -17.81 -29.87
C GLU A 197 -3.60 -17.66 -28.59
N CYS A 198 -4.87 -18.05 -28.73
CA CYS A 198 -5.84 -18.09 -27.64
C CYS A 198 -5.43 -19.10 -26.55
N PRO A 199 -5.72 -18.83 -25.25
CA PRO A 199 -5.60 -19.81 -24.18
C PRO A 199 -6.33 -21.12 -24.51
N LEU A 200 -5.84 -22.26 -24.02
CA LEU A 200 -6.24 -23.63 -24.41
C LEU A 200 -7.76 -23.92 -24.34
N ASP A 201 -8.52 -23.16 -23.56
CA ASP A 201 -9.95 -23.37 -23.35
C ASP A 201 -10.83 -22.49 -24.28
N LEU A 202 -10.20 -21.70 -25.15
CA LEU A 202 -10.85 -20.75 -26.04
C LEU A 202 -10.45 -21.02 -27.48
N VAL A 203 -11.38 -20.78 -28.40
CA VAL A 203 -11.17 -20.90 -29.84
C VAL A 203 -11.04 -19.50 -30.44
N ASP A 204 -10.06 -19.34 -31.33
CA ASP A 204 -9.95 -18.12 -32.14
C ASP A 204 -11.11 -18.07 -33.14
N LEU A 205 -11.89 -16.99 -33.07
CA LEU A 205 -13.04 -16.79 -33.95
C LEU A 205 -12.61 -16.43 -35.38
N ASP A 206 -11.45 -15.80 -35.57
CA ASP A 206 -10.95 -15.40 -36.88
C ASP A 206 -9.41 -15.34 -36.89
N PRO A 207 -8.74 -16.41 -37.36
CA PRO A 207 -7.28 -16.48 -37.42
C PRO A 207 -6.63 -15.47 -38.38
N THR A 208 -7.43 -14.72 -39.15
CA THR A 208 -6.95 -13.68 -40.06
C THR A 208 -7.13 -12.26 -39.52
N ASP A 209 -7.86 -12.09 -38.41
CA ASP A 209 -8.00 -10.81 -37.73
C ASP A 209 -6.78 -10.54 -36.84
N SER A 210 -6.06 -9.48 -37.15
CA SER A 210 -4.89 -9.02 -36.36
C SER A 210 -5.21 -8.67 -34.90
N THR A 211 -6.50 -8.52 -34.55
CA THR A 211 -6.96 -8.22 -33.18
C THR A 211 -7.36 -9.45 -32.38
N ALA A 212 -7.32 -10.66 -32.99
CA ALA A 212 -7.53 -11.99 -32.39
C ALA A 212 -8.61 -12.05 -31.29
N LYS A 213 -9.83 -12.44 -31.65
CA LYS A 213 -10.95 -12.54 -30.69
C LYS A 213 -11.19 -14.00 -30.32
N CYS A 214 -10.97 -14.32 -29.05
CA CYS A 214 -11.17 -15.66 -28.49
C CYS A 214 -12.58 -15.83 -27.89
N ALA A 215 -13.22 -16.98 -28.08
CA ALA A 215 -14.50 -17.32 -27.45
C ALA A 215 -14.54 -18.77 -26.96
N PHE A 216 -15.43 -19.07 -26.00
CA PHE A 216 -15.64 -20.44 -25.53
C PHE A 216 -16.25 -21.31 -26.63
N ARG A 217 -15.83 -22.56 -26.68
CA ARG A 217 -16.39 -23.55 -27.60
C ARG A 217 -17.84 -23.83 -27.20
N CYS A 218 -18.78 -23.64 -28.12
CA CYS A 218 -20.17 -24.04 -27.87
C CYS A 218 -20.24 -25.57 -27.77
N GLU A 219 -20.63 -26.08 -26.61
CA GLU A 219 -21.03 -27.49 -26.47
C GLU A 219 -22.44 -27.66 -27.02
N LYS A 220 -22.59 -28.55 -28.01
CA LYS A 220 -23.91 -29.01 -28.46
C LYS A 220 -24.40 -30.07 -27.47
N THR A 221 -25.42 -29.73 -26.71
CA THR A 221 -26.37 -30.69 -26.12
C THR A 221 -27.37 -31.14 -27.18
#